data_AF-A0A9E4G5Z6-F1
#
_entry.id   AF-A0A9E4G5Z6-F1
#
_cell.length_a   1.000
_cell.length_b   1.000
_cell.length_c   1.000
_cell.angle_alpha   90.00
_cell.angle_beta   90.00
_cell.angle_gamma   90.00
#
_symmetry.space_group_name_H-M   'P 1'
#
loop_
_entity.id
_entity.type
_entity.pdbx_description
1 polymer ?
#
loop_
_entity_poly.entity_id
_entity_poly.type
_entity_poly.pdbx_seq_one_letter_code
_entity_poly.pdbx_strand_id
1 'polypeptide(L)'
;MGDLSTEWEWDALSAAALDAYRAARRAEAVHLWQRAGALARGFPEGDPRRAASANNSALALLIDQDHDGAVAALSSALSAWEVSLEWTRGMAVAAVARSSLYHQRLEQRHVRTYGDVRRARHRALLMGAVALTRFNLAIARLFVDDDETADDLLVAALAEREQAFGPNNPEVVAIARVLSGRADAAADDSRMAQYDAKIQTAGGRPAPDVLDAWRREQPLDMNDTRRLLAAGYLTAMAHQRDFL
;
A
#
# COMPACT_ATOMS: atom_id res chain seq x y z
N MET A 1 -1.20 -25.41 -2.68
CA MET A 1 -2.49 -24.73 -2.41
C MET A 1 -2.44 -24.36 -0.93
N GLY A 2 -2.43 -23.07 -0.60
CA GLY A 2 -2.39 -22.64 0.80
C GLY A 2 -3.65 -23.10 1.53
N ASP A 3 -3.54 -23.33 2.83
CA ASP A 3 -4.72 -23.57 3.67
C ASP A 3 -5.61 -22.31 3.63
N LEU A 4 -6.84 -22.47 3.14
CA LEU A 4 -7.80 -21.36 3.04
C LEU A 4 -8.04 -20.69 4.39
N SER A 5 -8.00 -21.45 5.49
CA SER A 5 -8.12 -20.90 6.84
C SER A 5 -7.00 -19.90 7.13
N THR A 6 -5.76 -20.26 6.78
CA THR A 6 -4.59 -19.37 6.91
C THR A 6 -4.74 -18.08 6.10
N GLU A 7 -5.30 -18.16 4.88
CA GLU A 7 -5.51 -16.98 4.03
C GLU A 7 -6.52 -15.99 4.62
N TRP A 8 -7.60 -16.49 5.21
CA TRP A 8 -8.62 -15.67 5.89
C TRP A 8 -8.11 -15.09 7.21
N GLU A 9 -7.34 -15.87 7.97
CA GLU A 9 -6.73 -15.40 9.22
C GLU A 9 -5.76 -14.24 8.96
N TRP A 10 -4.92 -14.36 7.92
CA TRP A 10 -4.01 -13.28 7.52
C TRP A 10 -4.73 -11.96 7.25
N ASP A 11 -5.86 -12.03 6.55
CA ASP A 11 -6.65 -10.88 6.14
C ASP A 11 -7.30 -10.18 7.35
N ALA A 12 -7.89 -10.98 8.24
CA ALA A 12 -8.45 -10.51 9.50
C ALA A 12 -7.38 -9.86 10.40
N LEU A 13 -6.22 -10.51 10.56
CA LEU A 13 -5.10 -9.97 11.34
C LEU A 13 -4.57 -8.67 10.74
N SER A 14 -4.40 -8.61 9.42
CA SER A 14 -3.87 -7.41 8.74
C SER A 14 -4.83 -6.23 8.84
N ALA A 15 -6.13 -6.46 8.69
CA ALA A 15 -7.15 -5.43 8.87
C ALA A 15 -7.23 -4.94 10.32
N ALA A 16 -7.21 -5.86 11.28
CA ALA A 16 -7.21 -5.52 12.71
C ALA A 16 -5.94 -4.76 13.12
N ALA A 17 -4.78 -5.13 12.58
CA ALA A 17 -3.52 -4.44 12.83
C ALA A 17 -3.55 -2.99 12.31
N LEU A 18 -4.06 -2.78 11.10
CA LEU A 18 -4.20 -1.43 10.53
C LEU A 18 -5.20 -0.57 11.33
N ASP A 19 -6.30 -1.17 11.79
CA ASP A 19 -7.27 -0.50 12.66
C ASP A 19 -6.64 -0.11 14.02
N ALA A 20 -5.94 -1.05 14.67
CA ALA A 20 -5.21 -0.81 15.92
C ALA A 20 -4.16 0.30 15.75
N TYR A 21 -3.39 0.25 14.66
CA TYR A 21 -2.37 1.25 14.37
C TYR A 21 -2.95 2.65 14.17
N ARG A 22 -4.07 2.76 13.43
CA ARG A 22 -4.78 4.03 13.24
C ARG A 22 -5.35 4.58 14.55
N ALA A 23 -5.81 3.70 15.42
CA ALA A 23 -6.23 4.00 16.78
C ALA A 23 -5.06 4.26 17.77
N ALA A 24 -3.82 4.35 17.29
CA ALA A 24 -2.60 4.54 18.08
C ALA A 24 -2.31 3.42 19.10
N ARG A 25 -2.92 2.24 18.94
CA ARG A 25 -2.64 1.03 19.73
C ARG A 25 -1.43 0.28 19.16
N ARG A 26 -0.24 0.89 19.24
CA ARG A 26 0.98 0.43 18.55
C ARG A 26 1.41 -1.00 18.91
N ALA A 27 1.46 -1.33 20.20
CA ALA A 27 1.88 -2.66 20.64
C ALA A 27 0.98 -3.78 20.09
N GLU A 28 -0.33 -3.52 20.03
CA GLU A 28 -1.30 -4.45 19.45
C GLU A 28 -1.12 -4.55 17.93
N ALA A 29 -0.95 -3.42 17.24
CA ALA A 29 -0.69 -3.42 15.80
C ALA A 29 0.58 -4.22 15.44
N VAL A 30 1.68 -4.00 16.16
CA VAL A 30 2.93 -4.74 15.99
C VAL A 30 2.72 -6.24 16.20
N HIS A 31 2.06 -6.63 17.29
CA HIS A 31 1.77 -8.03 17.56
C HIS A 31 0.95 -8.68 16.43
N LEU A 32 -0.09 -7.99 15.95
CA LEU A 32 -0.95 -8.49 14.86
C LEU A 32 -0.20 -8.56 13.52
N TRP A 33 0.63 -7.57 13.19
CA TRP A 33 1.48 -7.60 12.00
C TRP A 33 2.51 -8.72 12.03
N GLN A 34 3.14 -8.99 13.18
CA GLN A 34 4.08 -10.11 13.32
C GLN A 34 3.37 -11.46 13.08
N ARG A 35 2.16 -11.63 13.61
CA ARG A 35 1.34 -12.82 13.36
C ARG A 35 0.95 -12.94 11.88
N ALA A 36 0.45 -11.86 11.27
CA ALA A 36 0.12 -11.86 9.85
C ALA A 36 1.35 -12.18 8.98
N GLY A 37 2.51 -11.58 9.28
CA GLY A 37 3.77 -11.86 8.60
C GLY A 37 4.22 -13.32 8.74
N ALA A 38 3.97 -13.95 9.88
CA ALA A 38 4.24 -15.37 10.06
C ALA A 38 3.41 -16.26 9.12
N LEU A 39 2.12 -15.96 8.97
CA LEU A 39 1.25 -16.65 8.02
C LEU A 39 1.69 -16.38 6.57
N ALA A 40 2.05 -15.14 6.26
CA ALA A 40 2.41 -14.71 4.90
C ALA A 40 3.66 -15.44 4.36
N ARG A 41 4.60 -15.85 5.22
CA ARG A 41 5.76 -16.66 4.81
C ARG A 41 5.38 -17.98 4.14
N GLY A 42 4.19 -18.51 4.42
CA GLY A 42 3.67 -19.73 3.78
C GLY A 42 2.98 -19.49 2.43
N PHE A 43 2.77 -18.24 2.02
CA PHE A 43 2.13 -17.93 0.74
C PHE A 43 3.09 -18.14 -0.45
N PRO A 44 2.56 -18.39 -1.66
CA PRO A 44 3.38 -18.52 -2.86
C PRO A 44 4.28 -17.31 -3.09
N GLU A 45 5.41 -17.55 -3.75
CA GLU A 45 6.23 -16.46 -4.28
C GLU A 45 5.42 -15.58 -5.26
N GLY A 46 5.62 -14.26 -5.17
CA GLY A 46 4.83 -13.28 -5.91
C GLY A 46 3.46 -12.97 -5.31
N ASP A 47 2.98 -13.69 -4.29
CA ASP A 47 1.73 -13.31 -3.63
C ASP A 47 1.88 -11.91 -2.98
N PRO A 48 1.07 -10.91 -3.37
CA PRO A 48 1.20 -9.53 -2.90
C PRO A 48 1.06 -9.38 -1.39
N ARG A 49 0.40 -10.33 -0.71
CA ARG A 49 0.27 -10.32 0.74
C ARG A 49 1.61 -10.52 1.45
N ARG A 50 2.58 -11.18 0.80
CA ARG A 50 3.95 -11.30 1.33
C ARG A 50 4.65 -9.95 1.41
N ALA A 51 4.56 -9.17 0.34
CA ALA A 51 5.16 -7.85 0.27
C ALA A 51 4.49 -6.87 1.24
N ALA A 52 3.14 -6.87 1.31
CA ALA A 52 2.39 -6.08 2.28
C ALA A 52 2.77 -6.43 3.73
N SER A 53 2.86 -7.73 4.07
CA SER A 53 3.31 -8.15 5.40
C SER A 53 4.76 -7.80 5.70
N ALA A 54 5.65 -7.86 4.71
CA ALA A 54 7.04 -7.45 4.87
C ALA A 54 7.14 -5.95 5.18
N ASN A 55 6.41 -5.10 4.43
CA ASN A 55 6.30 -3.66 4.74
C ASN A 55 5.79 -3.43 6.17
N ASN A 56 4.68 -4.07 6.53
CA ASN A 56 4.07 -3.86 7.84
C ASN A 56 4.93 -4.39 8.99
N SER A 57 5.70 -5.47 8.78
CA SER A 57 6.67 -5.95 9.76
C SER A 57 7.85 -4.99 9.90
N ALA A 58 8.29 -4.36 8.81
CA ALA A 58 9.35 -3.36 8.86
C ALA A 58 8.90 -2.05 9.56
N LEU A 59 7.60 -1.71 9.50
CA LEU A 59 7.04 -0.64 10.32
C LEU A 59 7.16 -0.93 11.82
N ALA A 60 7.12 -2.20 12.25
CA ALA A 60 7.38 -2.53 13.64
C ALA A 60 8.82 -2.15 14.05
N LEU A 61 9.81 -2.36 13.18
CA LEU A 61 11.19 -1.95 13.42
C LEU A 61 11.30 -0.42 13.54
N LEU A 62 10.57 0.32 12.70
CA LEU A 62 10.48 1.78 12.80
C LEU A 62 9.87 2.25 14.12
N ILE A 63 8.84 1.56 14.62
CA ILE A 63 8.22 1.83 15.93
C ILE A 63 9.21 1.53 17.07
N ASP A 64 10.00 0.48 16.93
CA ASP A 64 11.03 0.06 17.89
C ASP A 64 12.35 0.86 17.73
N GLN A 65 12.39 1.88 16.86
CA GLN A 65 13.55 2.73 16.55
C GLN A 65 14.77 1.97 15.99
N ASP A 66 14.59 0.76 15.47
CA ASP A 66 15.59 0.03 14.71
C ASP A 66 15.57 0.50 13.25
N HIS A 67 16.14 1.68 13.01
CA HIS A 67 16.11 2.34 11.70
C HIS A 67 16.95 1.60 10.66
N ASP A 68 18.12 1.07 11.03
CA ASP A 68 18.96 0.26 10.14
C ASP A 68 18.25 -1.04 9.72
N GLY A 69 17.66 -1.75 10.69
CA GLY A 69 16.86 -2.94 10.43
C GLY A 69 15.66 -2.62 9.55
N ALA A 70 14.98 -1.48 9.79
CA ALA A 70 13.87 -1.02 8.96
C ALA A 70 14.30 -0.73 7.52
N VAL A 71 15.44 -0.07 7.28
CA VAL A 71 15.96 0.19 5.93
C VAL A 71 16.18 -1.13 5.18
N ALA A 72 16.82 -2.12 5.83
CA ALA A 72 17.07 -3.41 5.22
C ALA A 72 15.75 -4.16 4.91
N ALA A 73 14.82 -4.18 5.87
CA ALA A 73 13.54 -4.86 5.74
C ALA A 73 12.62 -4.23 4.69
N LEU A 74 12.56 -2.90 4.62
CA LEU A 74 11.76 -2.17 3.62
C LEU A 74 12.35 -2.29 2.21
N SER A 75 13.67 -2.31 2.08
CA SER A 75 14.33 -2.59 0.80
C SER A 75 13.98 -4.00 0.30
N SER A 76 13.98 -5.00 1.20
CA SER A 76 13.51 -6.35 0.87
C SER A 76 12.02 -6.40 0.52
N ALA A 77 11.18 -5.63 1.22
CA ALA A 77 9.76 -5.51 0.92
C ALA A 77 9.52 -4.92 -0.49
N LEU A 78 10.32 -3.94 -0.92
CA LEU A 78 10.27 -3.42 -2.30
C LEU A 78 10.62 -4.48 -3.34
N SER A 79 11.66 -5.29 -3.10
CA SER A 79 11.97 -6.43 -4.00
C SER A 79 10.82 -7.45 -4.04
N ALA A 80 10.16 -7.71 -2.90
CA ALA A 80 8.98 -8.58 -2.88
C ALA A 80 7.82 -7.98 -3.70
N TRP A 81 7.62 -6.66 -3.64
CA TRP A 81 6.64 -5.97 -4.48
C TRP A 81 6.93 -6.09 -5.98
N GLU A 82 8.19 -6.06 -6.40
CA GLU A 82 8.56 -6.25 -7.82
C GLU A 82 8.10 -7.62 -8.34
N VAL A 83 8.31 -8.67 -7.55
CA VAL A 83 7.84 -10.03 -7.89
C VAL A 83 6.31 -10.08 -7.91
N SER A 84 5.64 -9.42 -6.95
CA SER A 84 4.18 -9.36 -6.93
C SER A 84 3.57 -8.55 -8.08
N LEU A 85 4.24 -7.49 -8.51
CA LEU A 85 3.86 -6.74 -9.68
C LEU A 85 3.97 -7.60 -10.94
N GLU A 86 5.00 -8.45 -11.06
CA GLU A 86 5.09 -9.41 -12.18
C GLU A 86 3.97 -10.44 -12.15
N TRP A 87 3.66 -10.97 -10.96
CA TRP A 87 2.55 -11.92 -10.76
C TRP A 87 1.20 -11.38 -11.28
N THR A 88 0.95 -10.06 -11.17
CA THR A 88 -0.29 -9.45 -11.70
C THR A 88 -0.50 -9.64 -13.21
N ARG A 89 0.54 -9.94 -13.99
CA ARG A 89 0.39 -10.23 -15.42
C ARG A 89 -0.33 -11.56 -15.67
N GLY A 90 -0.12 -12.53 -14.78
CA GLY A 90 -0.66 -13.89 -14.87
C GLY A 90 -1.87 -14.16 -13.97
N MET A 91 -2.21 -13.25 -13.06
CA MET A 91 -3.30 -13.47 -12.10
C MET A 91 -4.65 -13.76 -12.79
N ALA A 92 -5.43 -14.63 -12.16
CA ALA A 92 -6.81 -14.87 -12.57
C ALA A 92 -7.66 -13.64 -12.21
N VAL A 93 -8.43 -13.15 -13.18
CA VAL A 93 -9.40 -12.06 -12.98
C VAL A 93 -10.79 -12.61 -13.23
N ALA A 94 -11.62 -12.63 -12.19
CA ALA A 94 -12.99 -13.09 -12.30
C ALA A 94 -13.81 -12.12 -13.18
N ALA A 95 -14.72 -12.66 -14.00
CA ALA A 95 -15.72 -11.84 -14.68
C ALA A 95 -16.68 -11.26 -13.63
N VAL A 96 -17.12 -10.01 -13.82
CA VAL A 96 -18.06 -9.36 -12.90
C VAL A 96 -19.39 -9.31 -13.62
N ALA A 97 -20.41 -9.95 -13.07
CA ALA A 97 -21.76 -9.89 -13.64
C ALA A 97 -22.25 -8.43 -13.61
N ARG A 98 -22.37 -7.81 -14.79
CA ARG A 98 -22.98 -6.48 -14.95
C ARG A 98 -24.42 -6.62 -15.45
N SER A 99 -25.23 -5.60 -15.18
CA SER A 99 -26.69 -5.57 -15.24
C SER A 99 -27.35 -5.79 -16.62
N SER A 100 -26.64 -6.25 -17.64
CA SER A 100 -27.27 -6.73 -18.87
C SER A 100 -26.54 -7.91 -19.50
N LEU A 101 -27.32 -8.87 -20.03
CA LEU A 101 -26.82 -9.99 -20.85
C LEU A 101 -25.98 -9.52 -22.04
N TYR A 102 -26.22 -8.29 -22.54
CA TYR A 102 -25.42 -7.69 -23.60
C TYR A 102 -23.96 -7.47 -23.17
N HIS A 103 -23.73 -6.85 -22.01
CA HIS A 103 -22.37 -6.65 -21.49
C HIS A 103 -21.69 -7.98 -21.14
N GLN A 104 -22.45 -8.95 -20.62
CA GLN A 104 -21.91 -10.28 -20.35
C GLN A 104 -21.45 -10.98 -21.63
N ARG A 105 -22.23 -10.95 -22.71
CA ARG A 105 -21.85 -11.52 -24.01
C ARG A 105 -20.66 -10.79 -24.64
N LEU A 106 -20.60 -9.46 -24.51
CA LEU A 106 -19.48 -8.66 -25.00
C LEU A 106 -18.19 -9.00 -24.23
N GLU A 107 -18.26 -9.12 -22.90
CA GLU A 107 -17.13 -9.55 -22.07
C GLU A 107 -16.67 -10.97 -22.44
N GLN A 108 -17.59 -11.90 -22.66
CA GLN A 108 -17.28 -13.27 -23.11
C GLN A 108 -16.63 -13.31 -24.49
N ARG A 109 -16.95 -12.39 -25.40
CA ARG A 109 -16.31 -12.31 -26.73
C ARG A 109 -14.90 -11.73 -26.66
N HIS A 110 -14.61 -10.90 -25.65
CA HIS A 110 -13.36 -10.17 -25.51
C HIS A 110 -12.65 -10.43 -24.17
N VAL A 111 -12.71 -11.68 -23.67
CA VAL A 111 -12.21 -12.08 -22.34
C VAL A 111 -10.77 -11.61 -22.10
N ARG A 112 -9.89 -11.77 -23.11
CA ARG A 112 -8.49 -11.36 -22.99
C ARG A 112 -8.34 -9.86 -22.78
N THR A 113 -8.96 -9.05 -23.63
CA THR A 113 -8.88 -7.58 -23.54
C THR A 113 -9.45 -7.05 -22.23
N TYR A 114 -10.61 -7.56 -21.80
CA TYR A 114 -11.18 -7.18 -20.50
C TYR A 114 -10.30 -7.64 -19.34
N GLY A 115 -9.70 -8.84 -19.45
CA GLY A 115 -8.77 -9.34 -18.46
C GLY A 115 -7.52 -8.45 -18.34
N ASP A 116 -6.95 -8.02 -19.46
CA ASP A 116 -5.77 -7.16 -19.51
C ASP A 116 -6.05 -5.78 -18.90
N VAL A 117 -7.21 -5.19 -19.19
CA VAL A 117 -7.64 -3.92 -18.57
C VAL A 117 -7.82 -4.06 -17.06
N ARG A 118 -8.39 -5.17 -16.59
CA ARG A 118 -8.56 -5.43 -15.14
C ARG A 118 -7.22 -5.62 -14.45
N ARG A 119 -6.31 -6.42 -15.04
CA ARG A 119 -4.94 -6.59 -14.54
C ARG A 119 -4.18 -5.26 -14.50
N ALA A 120 -4.31 -4.42 -15.51
CA ALA A 120 -3.69 -3.09 -15.52
C ALA A 120 -4.19 -2.23 -14.34
N ARG A 121 -5.50 -2.24 -14.06
CA ARG A 121 -6.07 -1.54 -12.90
C ARG A 121 -5.58 -2.11 -11.58
N HIS A 122 -5.53 -3.44 -11.44
CA HIS A 122 -5.00 -4.10 -10.24
C HIS A 122 -3.53 -3.80 -10.02
N ARG A 123 -2.73 -3.76 -11.10
CA ARG A 123 -1.33 -3.34 -11.05
C ARG A 123 -1.20 -1.90 -10.57
N ALA A 124 -2.03 -0.98 -11.08
CA ALA A 124 -2.03 0.42 -10.61
C ALA A 124 -2.36 0.52 -9.11
N LEU A 125 -3.30 -0.29 -8.61
CA LEU A 125 -3.60 -0.36 -7.18
C LEU A 125 -2.41 -0.87 -6.35
N LEU A 126 -1.71 -1.92 -6.81
CA LEU A 126 -0.50 -2.39 -6.12
C LEU A 126 0.63 -1.37 -6.17
N MET A 127 0.81 -0.64 -7.27
CA MET A 127 1.78 0.47 -7.34
C MET A 127 1.55 1.49 -6.22
N GLY A 128 0.28 1.76 -5.87
CA GLY A 128 -0.03 2.62 -4.74
C GLY A 128 0.36 2.02 -3.37
N ALA A 129 0.45 0.70 -3.22
CA ALA A 129 0.99 0.05 -2.02
C ALA A 129 2.52 0.05 -2.00
N VAL A 130 3.17 -0.13 -3.17
CA VAL A 130 4.62 0.06 -3.33
C VAL A 130 5.01 1.48 -2.92
N ALA A 131 4.23 2.49 -3.32
CA ALA A 131 4.42 3.88 -2.92
C ALA A 131 4.46 4.07 -1.39
N LEU A 132 3.61 3.37 -0.64
CA LEU A 132 3.66 3.41 0.83
C LEU A 132 4.93 2.77 1.38
N THR A 133 5.40 1.67 0.77
CA THR A 133 6.66 1.04 1.16
C THR A 133 7.86 1.95 0.85
N ARG A 134 7.85 2.66 -0.29
CA ARG A 134 8.85 3.67 -0.63
C ARG A 134 8.85 4.83 0.35
N PHE A 135 7.67 5.33 0.70
CA PHE A 135 7.53 6.37 1.71
C PHE A 135 8.12 5.91 3.05
N ASN A 136 7.76 4.72 3.52
CA ASN A 136 8.29 4.18 4.77
C ASN A 136 9.81 4.01 4.71
N LEU A 137 10.36 3.58 3.58
CA LEU A 137 11.81 3.46 3.38
C LEU A 137 12.49 4.83 3.41
N ALA A 138 11.88 5.84 2.79
CA ALA A 138 12.38 7.20 2.86
C ALA A 138 12.45 7.69 4.30
N ILE A 139 11.38 7.51 5.08
CA ILE A 139 11.37 7.85 6.51
C ILE A 139 12.47 7.12 7.27
N ALA A 140 12.66 5.82 7.04
CA ALA A 140 13.75 5.06 7.66
C ALA A 140 15.14 5.63 7.32
N ARG A 141 15.34 6.03 6.05
CA ARG A 141 16.59 6.63 5.56
C ARG A 141 16.87 8.00 6.17
N LEU A 142 15.84 8.81 6.39
CA LEU A 142 15.98 10.08 7.09
C LEU A 142 16.52 9.92 8.52
N PHE A 143 16.20 8.82 9.20
CA PHE A 143 16.73 8.54 10.54
C PHE A 143 18.17 8.04 10.56
N VAL A 144 18.72 7.63 9.41
CA VAL A 144 20.12 7.20 9.27
C VAL A 144 20.93 8.19 8.42
N ASP A 145 20.47 9.44 8.34
CA ASP A 145 21.11 10.57 7.66
C ASP A 145 21.38 10.34 6.15
N ASP A 146 20.57 9.52 5.47
CA ASP A 146 20.60 9.31 4.00
C ASP A 146 19.52 10.16 3.30
N ASP A 147 19.70 11.48 3.39
CA ASP A 147 18.74 12.49 2.92
C ASP A 147 18.50 12.46 1.41
N GLU A 148 19.56 12.34 0.61
CA GLU A 148 19.48 12.42 -0.86
C GLU A 148 18.60 11.28 -1.40
N THR A 149 18.82 10.06 -0.94
CA THR A 149 18.00 8.94 -1.40
C THR A 149 16.58 8.99 -0.85
N ALA A 150 16.38 9.57 0.34
CA ALA A 150 15.05 9.71 0.91
C ALA A 150 14.17 10.66 0.08
N ASP A 151 14.72 11.76 -0.43
CA ASP A 151 13.96 12.73 -1.25
C ASP A 151 13.44 12.12 -2.55
N ASP A 152 14.29 11.38 -3.27
CA ASP A 152 13.89 10.69 -4.49
C ASP A 152 12.76 9.69 -4.23
N LEU A 153 12.85 8.95 -3.12
CA LEU A 153 11.82 8.00 -2.71
C LEU A 153 10.49 8.69 -2.36
N LEU A 154 10.52 9.83 -1.67
CA LEU A 154 9.33 10.59 -1.31
C LEU A 154 8.62 11.14 -2.56
N VAL A 155 9.38 11.69 -3.51
CA VAL A 155 8.83 12.21 -4.78
C VAL A 155 8.18 11.09 -5.58
N ALA A 156 8.85 9.93 -5.70
CA ALA A 156 8.30 8.76 -6.37
C ALA A 156 7.03 8.25 -5.67
N ALA A 157 7.06 8.14 -4.33
CA ALA A 157 5.92 7.72 -3.53
C ALA A 157 4.70 8.63 -3.72
N LEU A 158 4.91 9.95 -3.74
CA LEU A 158 3.82 10.91 -3.97
C LEU A 158 3.16 10.68 -5.33
N ALA A 159 3.96 10.64 -6.40
CA ALA A 159 3.46 10.50 -7.77
C ALA A 159 2.69 9.19 -7.97
N GLU A 160 3.24 8.07 -7.48
CA GLU A 160 2.61 6.76 -7.63
C GLU A 160 1.35 6.61 -6.80
N ARG A 161 1.34 7.12 -5.55
CA ARG A 161 0.15 7.07 -4.68
C ARG A 161 -0.98 7.92 -5.25
N GLU A 162 -0.66 9.12 -5.76
CA GLU A 162 -1.62 10.01 -6.41
C GLU A 162 -2.17 9.40 -7.70
N GLN A 163 -1.33 8.75 -8.52
CA GLN A 163 -1.79 8.04 -9.71
C GLN A 163 -2.75 6.89 -9.39
N ALA A 164 -2.49 6.15 -8.30
CA ALA A 164 -3.27 4.98 -7.92
C ALA A 164 -4.61 5.33 -7.25
N PHE A 165 -4.62 6.33 -6.36
CA PHE A 165 -5.77 6.62 -5.50
C PHE A 165 -6.35 8.04 -5.69
N GLY A 166 -5.73 8.85 -6.54
CA GLY A 166 -6.13 10.22 -6.81
C GLY A 166 -5.59 11.24 -5.81
N PRO A 167 -5.71 12.54 -6.12
CA PRO A 167 -5.12 13.63 -5.34
C PRO A 167 -5.74 13.81 -3.94
N ASN A 168 -6.96 13.31 -3.73
CA ASN A 168 -7.69 13.47 -2.47
C ASN A 168 -7.44 12.37 -1.45
N ASN A 169 -6.54 11.44 -1.77
CA ASN A 169 -6.20 10.33 -0.89
C ASN A 169 -5.44 10.86 0.36
N PRO A 170 -5.82 10.44 1.58
CA PRO A 170 -5.17 10.93 2.81
C PRO A 170 -3.65 10.66 2.85
N GLU A 171 -3.20 9.54 2.29
CA GLU A 171 -1.77 9.23 2.24
C GLU A 171 -1.01 10.15 1.28
N VAL A 172 -1.61 10.58 0.16
CA VAL A 172 -1.03 11.63 -0.73
C VAL A 172 -0.78 12.92 0.05
N VAL A 173 -1.72 13.34 0.90
CA VAL A 173 -1.57 14.53 1.74
C VAL A 173 -0.44 14.35 2.76
N ALA A 174 -0.36 13.19 3.39
CA ALA A 174 0.68 12.90 4.37
C ALA A 174 2.08 12.93 3.73
N ILE A 175 2.24 12.34 2.53
CA ILE A 175 3.51 12.39 1.79
C ILE A 175 3.84 13.84 1.40
N ALA A 176 2.86 14.60 0.88
CA ALA A 176 3.06 15.99 0.49
C ALA A 176 3.45 16.90 1.67
N ARG A 177 2.94 16.65 2.89
CA ARG A 177 3.35 17.38 4.10
C ARG A 177 4.81 17.18 4.45
N VAL A 178 5.31 15.95 4.35
CA VAL A 178 6.74 15.66 4.60
C VAL A 178 7.61 16.39 3.58
N LEU A 179 7.24 16.31 2.29
CA LEU A 179 7.94 17.01 1.22
C LEU A 179 7.90 18.54 1.36
N SER A 180 6.75 19.10 1.76
CA SER A 180 6.63 20.55 2.05
C SER A 180 7.57 20.98 3.18
N GLY A 181 7.57 20.26 4.31
CA GLY A 181 8.48 20.56 5.42
C GLY A 181 9.96 20.43 5.06
N ARG A 182 10.31 19.49 4.18
CA ARG A 182 11.69 19.38 3.66
C ARG A 182 12.06 20.52 2.72
N ALA A 183 11.13 20.96 1.86
CA ALA A 183 11.35 22.12 1.01
C ALA A 183 11.53 23.41 1.82
N ASP A 184 10.76 23.59 2.90
CA ASP A 184 10.91 24.70 3.86
C ASP A 184 12.31 24.67 4.52
N ALA A 185 12.73 23.50 5.03
CA ALA A 185 14.07 23.35 5.62
C ALA A 185 15.22 23.65 4.63
N ALA A 186 15.00 23.40 3.34
CA ALA A 186 15.95 23.73 2.26
C ALA A 186 15.80 25.16 1.71
N ALA A 187 14.85 25.95 2.22
CA ALA A 187 14.48 27.26 1.70
C ALA A 187 14.12 27.26 0.19
N ASP A 188 13.47 26.18 -0.29
CA ASP A 188 12.95 26.06 -1.66
C ASP A 188 11.45 26.42 -1.70
N ASP A 189 11.18 27.72 -1.74
CA ASP A 189 9.82 28.29 -1.76
C ASP A 189 8.94 27.73 -2.89
N SER A 190 9.54 27.40 -4.03
CA SER A 190 8.83 26.89 -5.20
C SER A 190 8.30 25.48 -4.94
N ARG A 191 9.16 24.58 -4.44
CA ARG A 191 8.75 23.22 -4.07
C ARG A 191 7.78 23.23 -2.89
N MET A 192 8.01 24.06 -1.89
CA MET A 192 7.09 24.20 -0.76
C MET A 192 5.69 24.59 -1.24
N ALA A 193 5.57 25.65 -2.06
CA ALA A 193 4.29 26.08 -2.62
C ALA A 193 3.61 25.00 -3.48
N GLN A 194 4.39 24.23 -4.24
CA GLN A 194 3.88 23.09 -5.02
C GLN A 194 3.23 22.03 -4.13
N TYR A 195 3.87 21.65 -3.03
CA TYR A 195 3.33 20.64 -2.12
C TYR A 195 2.17 21.17 -1.27
N ASP A 196 2.22 22.43 -0.86
CA ASP A 196 1.11 23.08 -0.15
C ASP A 196 -0.17 23.14 -0.98
N ALA A 197 -0.05 23.40 -2.29
CA ALA A 197 -1.19 23.35 -3.20
C ALA A 197 -1.86 21.96 -3.25
N LYS A 198 -1.06 20.88 -3.19
CA LYS A 198 -1.59 19.51 -3.11
C LYS A 198 -2.31 19.26 -1.78
N ILE A 199 -1.72 19.71 -0.67
CA ILE A 199 -2.33 19.59 0.67
C ILE A 199 -3.68 20.30 0.71
N GLN A 200 -3.78 21.50 0.16
CA GLN A 200 -5.01 22.29 0.10
C GLN A 200 -6.08 21.63 -0.79
N THR A 201 -5.70 21.12 -1.95
CA THR A 201 -6.63 20.48 -2.90
C THR A 201 -7.34 19.28 -2.27
N ALA A 202 -6.61 18.43 -1.55
CA ALA A 202 -7.15 17.25 -0.90
C ALA A 202 -8.04 17.57 0.32
N GLY A 203 -7.70 18.63 1.07
CA GLY A 203 -8.46 19.08 2.24
C GLY A 203 -9.90 19.49 1.91
N GLY A 204 -10.18 19.90 0.67
CA GLY A 204 -11.52 20.31 0.24
C GLY A 204 -12.51 19.16 0.04
N ARG A 205 -12.05 17.93 -0.23
CA ARG A 205 -12.90 16.75 -0.48
C ARG A 205 -12.16 15.45 -0.11
N PRO A 206 -12.13 15.04 1.16
CA PRO A 206 -11.39 13.84 1.56
C PRO A 206 -11.96 12.59 0.85
N ALA A 207 -11.06 11.74 0.34
CA ALA A 207 -11.44 10.44 -0.18
C ALA A 207 -11.99 9.53 0.94
N PRO A 208 -12.79 8.50 0.61
CA PRO A 208 -13.24 7.52 1.59
C PRO A 208 -12.05 6.84 2.29
N ASP A 209 -12.28 6.44 3.54
CA ASP A 209 -11.27 5.71 4.30
C ASP A 209 -10.87 4.39 3.61
N VAL A 210 -9.58 4.05 3.68
CA VAL A 210 -9.02 2.87 3.00
C VAL A 210 -9.60 1.56 3.52
N LEU A 211 -9.88 1.45 4.83
CA LEU A 211 -10.49 0.26 5.42
C LEU A 211 -11.95 0.17 5.02
N ASP A 212 -12.65 1.29 4.93
CA ASP A 212 -14.02 1.31 4.44
C ASP A 212 -14.09 0.96 2.94
N ALA A 213 -13.14 1.43 2.13
CA ALA A 213 -13.01 1.00 0.74
C ALA A 213 -12.76 -0.50 0.65
N TRP A 214 -11.79 -1.02 1.42
CA TRP A 214 -11.51 -2.45 1.50
C TRP A 214 -12.76 -3.28 1.87
N ARG A 215 -13.44 -2.91 2.96
CA ARG A 215 -14.65 -3.60 3.44
C ARG A 215 -15.76 -3.65 2.40
N ARG A 216 -15.89 -2.60 1.58
CA ARG A 216 -16.89 -2.52 0.50
C ARG A 216 -16.49 -3.29 -0.76
N GLU A 217 -15.21 -3.29 -1.11
CA GLU A 217 -14.71 -3.79 -2.40
C GLU A 217 -14.21 -5.24 -2.34
N GLN A 218 -14.01 -5.80 -1.15
CA GLN A 218 -13.50 -7.15 -0.98
C GLN A 218 -14.40 -8.22 -1.64
N PRO A 219 -13.86 -9.09 -2.52
CA PRO A 219 -14.59 -10.24 -3.04
C PRO A 219 -14.99 -11.22 -1.92
N LEU A 220 -16.14 -11.88 -2.04
CA LEU A 220 -16.61 -12.85 -1.03
C LEU A 220 -15.74 -14.11 -0.94
N ASP A 221 -15.12 -14.51 -2.05
CA ASP A 221 -14.25 -15.67 -2.10
C ASP A 221 -12.77 -15.26 -2.00
N MET A 222 -11.96 -16.14 -1.42
CA MET A 222 -10.50 -15.97 -1.39
C MET A 222 -9.88 -16.31 -2.76
N ASN A 223 -10.04 -15.38 -3.70
CA ASN A 223 -9.47 -15.43 -5.04
C ASN A 223 -8.30 -14.44 -5.22
N ASP A 224 -7.63 -14.51 -6.37
CA ASP A 224 -6.49 -13.64 -6.70
C ASP A 224 -6.82 -12.14 -6.59
N THR A 225 -8.02 -11.74 -6.98
CA THR A 225 -8.49 -10.36 -6.82
C THR A 225 -8.58 -9.97 -5.33
N ARG A 226 -9.11 -10.83 -4.47
CA ARG A 226 -9.18 -10.56 -3.02
C ARG A 226 -7.78 -10.45 -2.42
N ARG A 227 -6.89 -11.39 -2.73
CA ARG A 227 -5.48 -11.39 -2.25
C ARG A 227 -4.78 -10.08 -2.61
N LEU A 228 -4.94 -9.63 -3.86
CA LEU A 228 -4.35 -8.40 -4.36
C LEU A 228 -4.96 -7.16 -3.71
N LEU A 229 -6.28 -7.07 -3.64
CA LEU A 229 -6.95 -5.91 -3.04
C LEU A 229 -6.62 -5.81 -1.55
N ALA A 230 -6.63 -6.92 -0.82
CA ALA A 230 -6.25 -6.95 0.59
C ALA A 230 -4.82 -6.44 0.78
N ALA A 231 -3.85 -6.95 0.00
CA ALA A 231 -2.48 -6.46 0.06
C ALA A 231 -2.37 -4.97 -0.27
N GLY A 232 -3.10 -4.48 -1.27
CA GLY A 232 -3.06 -3.09 -1.69
C GLY A 232 -3.64 -2.11 -0.67
N TYR A 233 -4.76 -2.48 -0.03
CA TYR A 233 -5.44 -1.63 0.95
C TYR A 233 -4.89 -1.77 2.38
N LEU A 234 -4.35 -2.94 2.75
CA LEU A 234 -3.88 -3.24 4.12
C LEU A 234 -2.37 -3.00 4.31
N THR A 235 -1.68 -2.47 3.31
CA THR A 235 -0.31 -1.97 3.45
C THR A 235 -0.35 -0.66 4.24
N ALA A 236 0.36 -0.61 5.37
CA ALA A 236 0.37 0.53 6.26
C ALA A 236 1.44 1.57 5.86
N MET A 237 1.16 2.82 6.21
CA MET A 237 2.04 3.98 6.04
C MET A 237 2.47 4.47 7.42
N ALA A 238 3.76 4.77 7.61
CA ALA A 238 4.26 5.41 8.82
C ALA A 238 3.56 6.76 9.04
N HIS A 239 3.20 7.09 10.27
CA HIS A 239 2.70 8.41 10.61
C HIS A 239 3.75 9.21 11.38
N GLN A 240 3.80 10.52 11.17
CA GLN A 240 4.76 11.42 11.84
C GLN A 240 4.71 11.31 13.37
N ARG A 241 3.51 11.07 13.93
CA ARG A 241 3.31 10.83 15.36
C ARG A 241 4.05 9.60 15.89
N ASP A 242 4.51 8.69 15.03
CA ASP A 242 5.19 7.45 15.42
C ASP A 242 6.64 7.65 15.83
N PHE A 243 7.18 8.83 15.55
CA PHE A 243 8.57 9.18 15.80
C PHE A 243 8.73 10.38 16.76
N LEU A 244 7.62 10.85 17.33
CA LEU A 244 7.56 11.84 18.41
C LEU A 244 7.17 11.13 19.71
#